data_AF-A0A536RCI1-F1
#
_entry.id   AF-A0A536RCI1-F1
#
_cell.length_a   1.000
_cell.length_b   1.000
_cell.length_c   1.000
_cell.angle_alpha   90.00
_cell.angle_beta   90.00
_cell.angle_gamma   90.00
#
_symmetry.space_group_name_H-M   'P 1'
#
loop_
_entity.id
_entity.type
_entity.pdbx_description
1 polymer ?
#
loop_
_entity_poly.entity_id
_entity_poly.type
_entity_poly.pdbx_seq_one_letter_code
_entity_poly.pdbx_strand_id
1 'polypeptide(L)'
;MAALLVIACGETALSPAEQLKRQAAEQFETLDSTYFTASNAAVQQGKKTSGEAGYRQTMGGLSDANHAFFQGLKAITFPTEDEADVQALLEVTVKIETETLLESHNAGSTSIVSDLDTRNAADRKLRGDLGLDPSEVPS
;
A
#
# COMPACT_ATOMS: atom_id res chain seq x y z
N MET A 1 25.21 -42.96 -33.97
CA MET A 1 24.91 -42.69 -32.56
C MET A 1 24.96 -41.19 -32.36
N ALA A 2 23.82 -40.55 -32.15
CA ALA A 2 23.74 -39.16 -31.73
C ALA A 2 22.90 -39.14 -30.46
N ALA A 3 23.54 -38.88 -29.32
CA ALA A 3 22.84 -38.68 -28.06
C ALA A 3 22.20 -37.29 -28.10
N LEU A 4 20.87 -37.25 -28.12
CA LEU A 4 20.10 -36.03 -27.96
C LEU A 4 20.33 -35.53 -26.53
N LEU A 5 21.06 -34.43 -26.38
CA LEU A 5 21.20 -33.74 -25.11
C LEU A 5 19.90 -32.96 -24.87
N VAL A 6 18.99 -33.54 -24.10
CA VAL A 6 17.81 -32.82 -23.60
C VAL A 6 18.31 -31.92 -22.47
N ILE A 7 18.55 -30.64 -22.80
CA ILE A 7 18.69 -29.59 -21.80
C ILE A 7 17.27 -29.32 -21.29
N ALA A 8 16.86 -30.08 -20.27
CA ALA A 8 15.71 -29.71 -19.47
C ALA A 8 16.08 -28.41 -18.77
N CYS A 9 15.51 -27.31 -19.26
CA CYS A 9 15.51 -26.02 -18.55
C CYS A 9 14.77 -26.25 -17.24
N GLY A 10 15.50 -26.56 -16.18
CA GLY A 10 14.95 -26.74 -14.85
C GLY A 10 14.53 -25.38 -14.31
N GLU A 11 13.29 -24.97 -14.57
CA GLU A 11 12.61 -24.07 -13.65
C GLU A 11 12.53 -24.84 -12.33
N THR A 12 13.45 -24.54 -11.41
CA THR A 12 13.33 -24.96 -10.02
C THR A 12 11.97 -24.48 -9.55
N ALA A 13 11.03 -25.43 -9.38
CA ALA A 13 9.71 -25.13 -8.87
C ALA A 13 9.89 -24.39 -7.53
N LEU A 14 9.44 -23.14 -7.50
CA LEU A 14 9.47 -22.31 -6.29
C LEU A 14 8.84 -23.08 -5.15
N SER A 15 9.44 -22.99 -3.96
CA SER A 15 8.83 -23.54 -2.75
C SER A 15 7.45 -22.93 -2.52
N PRO A 16 6.53 -23.61 -1.82
CA PRO A 16 5.22 -23.05 -1.50
C PRO A 16 5.28 -21.68 -0.81
N ALA A 17 6.30 -21.44 0.03
CA ALA A 17 6.53 -20.16 0.70
C ALA A 17 6.93 -19.06 -0.30
N GLU A 18 7.85 -19.35 -1.23
CA GLU A 18 8.25 -18.41 -2.29
C GLU A 18 7.08 -18.11 -3.26
N GLN A 19 6.23 -19.09 -3.55
CA GLN A 19 5.02 -18.89 -4.34
C GLN A 19 4.03 -17.97 -3.62
N LEU A 20 3.79 -18.19 -2.32
CA LEU A 20 2.92 -17.35 -1.51
C LEU A 20 3.46 -15.91 -1.46
N LYS A 21 4.76 -15.75 -1.20
CA LYS A 21 5.42 -14.45 -1.15
C LYS A 21 5.28 -13.68 -2.47
N ARG A 22 5.49 -14.36 -3.60
CA ARG A 22 5.30 -13.76 -4.93
C ARG A 22 3.84 -13.34 -5.17
N GLN A 23 2.87 -14.18 -4.80
CA GLN A 23 1.45 -13.84 -4.93
C GLN A 23 1.07 -12.64 -4.05
N ALA A 24 1.56 -12.60 -2.81
CA ALA A 24 1.35 -11.49 -1.89
C ALA A 24 1.97 -10.20 -2.44
N ALA A 25 3.18 -10.27 -3.01
CA ALA A 25 3.85 -9.14 -3.65
C ALA A 25 3.04 -8.58 -4.84
N GLU A 26 2.57 -9.45 -5.75
CA GLU A 26 1.77 -9.04 -6.93
C GLU A 26 0.43 -8.39 -6.50
N GLN A 27 -0.22 -8.94 -5.47
CA GLN A 27 -1.46 -8.37 -4.92
C GLN A 27 -1.21 -7.03 -4.22
N PHE A 28 -0.13 -6.95 -3.43
CA PHE A 28 0.24 -5.73 -2.72
C PHE A 28 0.59 -4.60 -3.68
N GLU A 29 1.39 -4.87 -4.72
CA GLU A 29 1.75 -3.88 -5.74
C GLU A 29 0.51 -3.33 -6.46
N THR A 30 -0.43 -4.20 -6.81
CA THR A 30 -1.71 -3.80 -7.42
C THR A 30 -2.55 -2.94 -6.48
N LEU A 31 -2.63 -3.34 -5.21
CA LEU A 31 -3.38 -2.63 -4.19
C LEU A 31 -2.80 -1.23 -3.94
N ASP A 32 -1.48 -1.14 -3.81
CA ASP A 32 -0.79 0.11 -3.52
C ASP A 32 -0.85 1.08 -4.70
N SER A 33 -0.72 0.58 -5.93
CA SER A 33 -0.97 1.38 -7.16
C SER A 33 -2.41 1.92 -7.22
N THR A 34 -3.40 1.11 -6.82
CA THR A 34 -4.80 1.53 -6.72
C THR A 34 -4.97 2.63 -5.67
N TYR A 35 -4.33 2.49 -4.51
CA TYR A 35 -4.33 3.50 -3.47
C TYR A 35 -3.72 4.82 -3.94
N PHE A 36 -2.56 4.80 -4.59
CA PHE A 36 -1.92 6.02 -5.12
C PHE A 36 -2.80 6.73 -6.13
N THR A 37 -3.44 5.97 -7.03
CA THR A 37 -4.36 6.50 -8.02
C THR A 37 -5.57 7.18 -7.36
N ALA A 38 -6.20 6.53 -6.38
CA ALA A 38 -7.34 7.06 -5.65
C ALA A 38 -6.97 8.31 -4.82
N SER A 39 -5.84 8.26 -4.11
CA SER A 39 -5.33 9.36 -3.29
C SER A 39 -5.01 10.59 -4.13
N ASN A 40 -4.35 10.42 -5.27
CA ASN A 40 -4.10 11.52 -6.19
C ASN A 40 -5.41 12.08 -6.76
N ALA A 41 -6.36 11.22 -7.12
CA ALA A 41 -7.67 11.67 -7.59
C ALA A 41 -8.41 12.54 -6.55
N ALA A 42 -8.37 12.16 -5.27
CA ALA A 42 -8.93 12.94 -4.16
C ALA A 42 -8.29 14.33 -4.04
N VAL A 43 -6.96 14.40 -4.14
CA VAL A 43 -6.22 15.68 -4.14
C VAL A 43 -6.60 16.54 -5.34
N GLN A 44 -6.64 15.96 -6.54
CA GLN A 44 -7.00 16.71 -7.75
C GLN A 44 -8.45 17.18 -7.73
N GLN A 45 -9.37 16.40 -7.16
CA GLN A 45 -10.76 16.79 -7.02
C GLN A 45 -10.94 17.94 -6.02
N GLY A 46 -10.28 17.86 -4.86
CA GLY A 46 -10.30 18.96 -3.91
C GLY A 46 -9.68 20.24 -4.48
N LYS A 47 -8.61 20.17 -5.28
CA LYS A 47 -8.04 21.34 -5.98
C LYS A 47 -9.01 22.05 -6.93
N LYS A 48 -10.02 21.35 -7.46
CA LYS A 48 -11.07 21.98 -8.30
C LYS A 48 -12.03 22.85 -7.48
N THR A 49 -12.09 22.64 -6.18
CA THR A 49 -12.93 23.37 -5.24
C THR A 49 -12.04 24.25 -4.35
N SER A 50 -12.21 25.57 -4.36
CA SER A 50 -11.36 26.44 -3.54
C SER A 50 -11.75 26.43 -2.06
N GLY A 51 -10.78 26.67 -1.17
CA GLY A 51 -11.01 26.88 0.26
C GLY A 51 -11.36 25.62 1.05
N GLU A 52 -12.07 25.81 2.16
CA GLU A 52 -12.40 24.74 3.13
C GLU A 52 -13.18 23.58 2.49
N ALA A 53 -14.07 23.85 1.55
CA ALA A 53 -14.83 22.82 0.85
C ALA A 53 -13.92 21.88 0.03
N GLY A 54 -12.90 22.43 -0.63
CA GLY A 54 -11.90 21.62 -1.35
C GLY A 54 -11.01 20.83 -0.41
N TYR A 55 -10.60 21.44 0.71
CA TYR A 55 -9.85 20.76 1.76
C TYR A 55 -10.62 19.54 2.31
N ARG A 56 -11.89 19.74 2.70
CA ARG A 56 -12.75 18.66 3.21
C ARG A 56 -12.97 17.56 2.17
N GLN A 57 -13.13 17.93 0.90
CA GLN A 57 -13.21 16.96 -0.21
C GLN A 57 -11.94 16.13 -0.36
N THR A 58 -10.76 16.76 -0.30
CA THR A 58 -9.49 16.03 -0.33
C THR A 58 -9.38 15.08 0.86
N MET A 59 -9.66 15.54 2.07
CA MET A 59 -9.52 14.72 3.27
C MET A 59 -10.51 13.55 3.30
N GLY A 60 -11.77 13.76 2.90
CA GLY A 60 -12.74 12.69 2.76
C GLY A 60 -12.31 11.64 1.72
N GLY A 61 -11.85 12.09 0.54
CA GLY A 61 -11.36 11.16 -0.49
C GLY A 61 -10.07 10.41 -0.09
N LEU A 62 -9.18 11.03 0.68
CA LEU A 62 -8.02 10.35 1.26
C LEU A 62 -8.45 9.33 2.31
N SER A 63 -9.44 9.63 3.15
CA SER A 63 -10.02 8.67 4.09
C SER A 63 -10.58 7.46 3.35
N ASP A 64 -11.36 7.67 2.29
CA ASP A 64 -11.92 6.57 1.48
C ASP A 64 -10.82 5.70 0.85
N ALA A 65 -9.76 6.33 0.33
CA ALA A 65 -8.63 5.62 -0.25
C ALA A 65 -7.87 4.78 0.79
N ASN A 66 -7.60 5.34 1.99
CA ASN A 66 -6.97 4.63 3.09
C ASN A 66 -7.84 3.47 3.59
N HIS A 67 -9.16 3.67 3.70
CA HIS A 67 -10.08 2.61 4.08
C HIS A 67 -10.05 1.45 3.07
N ALA A 68 -10.12 1.75 1.77
CA ALA A 68 -10.04 0.72 0.72
C ALA A 68 -8.69 -0.01 0.75
N PHE A 69 -7.58 0.70 0.95
CA PHE A 69 -6.26 0.11 1.10
C PHE A 69 -6.19 -0.82 2.30
N PHE A 70 -6.69 -0.39 3.47
CA PHE A 70 -6.75 -1.21 4.68
C PHE A 70 -7.53 -2.51 4.48
N GLN A 71 -8.73 -2.44 3.88
CA GLN A 71 -9.53 -3.64 3.62
C GLN A 71 -8.84 -4.57 2.61
N GLY A 72 -8.21 -4.00 1.58
CA GLY A 72 -7.44 -4.77 0.60
C GLY A 72 -6.24 -5.46 1.23
N LEU A 73 -5.48 -4.76 2.08
CA LEU A 73 -4.28 -5.29 2.71
C LEU A 73 -4.61 -6.45 3.63
N LYS A 74 -5.72 -6.39 4.36
CA LYS A 74 -6.23 -7.51 5.18
C LYS A 74 -6.67 -8.73 4.39
N ALA A 75 -7.02 -8.55 3.11
CA ALA A 75 -7.49 -9.64 2.26
C ALA A 75 -6.33 -10.41 1.60
N ILE A 76 -5.12 -9.86 1.61
CA ILE A 76 -3.93 -10.52 1.08
C ILE A 76 -3.41 -11.53 2.12
N THR A 77 -3.17 -12.76 1.69
CA THR A 77 -2.50 -13.77 2.51
C THR A 77 -1.00 -13.58 2.41
N PHE A 78 -0.37 -13.12 3.49
CA PHE A 78 1.08 -12.94 3.56
C PHE A 78 1.77 -14.18 4.16
N PRO A 79 3.07 -14.40 3.84
CA PRO A 79 3.91 -15.32 4.59
C PRO A 79 4.00 -14.91 6.07
N THR A 80 4.14 -15.89 6.97
CA THR A 80 4.21 -15.65 8.42
C THR A 80 5.35 -14.72 8.82
N GLU A 81 6.47 -14.74 8.10
CA GLU A 81 7.60 -13.84 8.36
C GLU A 81 7.30 -12.35 8.13
N ASP A 82 6.30 -12.03 7.29
CA ASP A 82 5.96 -10.66 6.91
C ASP A 82 4.76 -10.10 7.73
N GLU A 83 4.10 -10.94 8.53
CA GLU A 83 2.87 -10.58 9.28
C GLU A 83 3.06 -9.38 10.23
N ALA A 84 4.22 -9.26 10.87
CA ALA A 84 4.51 -8.16 11.77
C ALA A 84 4.55 -6.80 11.05
N ASP A 85 5.09 -6.79 9.83
CA ASP A 85 5.22 -5.58 9.02
C ASP A 85 3.90 -5.20 8.38
N VAL A 86 3.12 -6.19 7.95
CA VAL A 86 1.74 -5.99 7.50
C VAL A 86 0.90 -5.39 8.64
N GLN A 87 1.03 -5.92 9.87
CA GLN A 87 0.32 -5.39 11.03
C GLN A 87 0.72 -3.95 11.35
N ALA A 88 2.01 -3.62 11.28
CA ALA A 88 2.49 -2.25 11.47
C ALA A 88 1.90 -1.29 10.41
N LEU A 89 1.84 -1.72 9.14
CA LEU A 89 1.23 -0.94 8.06
C LEU A 89 -0.28 -0.77 8.24
N LEU A 90 -0.98 -1.81 8.71
CA LEU A 90 -2.41 -1.74 9.01
C LEU A 90 -2.72 -0.73 10.14
N GLU A 91 -1.94 -0.76 11.21
CA GLU A 91 -2.12 0.14 12.36
C GLU A 91 -1.94 1.61 11.99
N VAL A 92 -0.89 1.95 11.23
CA VAL A 92 -0.68 3.33 10.78
C VAL A 92 -1.72 3.75 9.73
N THR A 93 -2.18 2.84 8.86
CA THR A 93 -3.23 3.14 7.87
C THR A 93 -4.55 3.50 8.57
N VAL A 94 -4.96 2.75 9.60
CA VAL A 94 -6.16 3.06 10.40
C VAL A 94 -6.05 4.41 11.10
N LYS A 95 -4.85 4.75 11.60
CA LYS A 95 -4.61 6.06 12.21
C LYS A 95 -4.82 7.18 11.20
N ILE A 96 -4.21 7.09 10.02
CA ILE A 96 -4.35 8.08 8.94
C ILE A 96 -5.80 8.17 8.45
N GLU A 97 -6.48 7.03 8.25
CA GLU A 97 -7.90 7.01 7.89
C GLU A 97 -8.73 7.80 8.90
N THR A 98 -8.54 7.51 10.20
CA THR A 98 -9.28 8.18 11.26
C THR A 98 -9.00 9.69 11.29
N GLU A 99 -7.73 10.09 11.16
CA GLU A 99 -7.35 11.50 11.16
C GLU A 99 -7.87 12.25 9.91
N THR A 100 -7.75 11.67 8.72
CA THR A 100 -8.28 12.25 7.48
C THR A 100 -9.81 12.35 7.50
N LEU A 101 -10.51 11.37 8.08
CA LEU A 101 -11.95 11.45 8.32
C LEU A 101 -12.28 12.61 9.27
N LEU A 102 -11.60 12.71 10.41
CA LEU A 102 -11.79 13.80 11.37
C LEU A 102 -11.54 15.17 10.73
N GLU A 103 -10.52 15.33 9.89
CA GLU A 103 -10.24 16.57 9.16
C GLU A 103 -11.31 16.94 8.15
N SER A 104 -11.87 15.94 7.45
CA SER A 104 -12.98 16.17 6.53
C SER A 104 -14.19 16.80 7.27
N HIS A 105 -14.31 16.54 8.58
CA HIS A 105 -15.35 17.08 9.45
C HIS A 105 -14.93 18.34 10.23
N ASN A 106 -13.64 18.52 10.59
CA ASN A 106 -13.19 19.54 11.54
C ASN A 106 -11.93 20.33 11.13
N ALA A 107 -11.57 20.39 9.84
CA ALA A 107 -10.52 21.22 9.22
C ALA A 107 -9.62 22.01 10.21
N GLY A 108 -8.62 21.35 10.82
CA GLY A 108 -7.79 22.00 11.83
C GLY A 108 -6.77 21.15 12.61
N SER A 109 -6.58 19.85 12.36
CA SER A 109 -5.51 19.06 12.99
C SER A 109 -4.21 19.08 12.16
N THR A 110 -3.07 18.96 12.84
CA THR A 110 -1.73 19.04 12.25
C THR A 110 -1.00 17.69 12.24
N SER A 111 -1.66 16.61 12.67
CA SER A 111 -1.04 15.30 12.97
C SER A 111 -0.70 14.47 11.71
N ILE A 112 -1.46 14.65 10.62
CA ILE A 112 -1.42 13.74 9.45
C ILE A 112 -0.02 13.64 8.81
N VAL A 113 0.78 14.71 8.80
CA VAL A 113 2.09 14.71 8.11
C VAL A 113 3.06 13.71 8.75
N SER A 114 3.16 13.67 10.08
CA SER A 114 4.05 12.72 10.77
C SER A 114 3.60 11.27 10.60
N ASP A 115 2.31 11.04 10.44
CA ASP A 115 1.75 9.71 10.24
C ASP A 115 1.96 9.23 8.82
N LEU A 116 1.92 10.13 7.83
CA LEU A 116 2.27 9.82 6.45
C LEU A 116 3.73 9.38 6.31
N ASP A 117 4.67 10.05 6.98
CA ASP A 117 6.08 9.64 6.97
C ASP A 117 6.25 8.22 7.58
N THR A 118 5.52 7.94 8.67
CA THR A 118 5.52 6.63 9.33
C THR A 118 4.92 5.55 8.42
N ARG A 119 3.82 5.85 7.72
CA ARG A 119 3.22 4.94 6.73
C ARG A 119 4.19 4.67 5.59
N ASN A 120 4.79 5.71 5.02
CA ASN A 120 5.73 5.58 3.91
C ASN A 120 6.96 4.76 4.31
N ALA A 121 7.42 4.86 5.56
CA ALA A 121 8.47 4.00 6.09
C ALA A 121 8.02 2.53 6.21
N ALA A 122 6.81 2.28 6.71
CA ALA A 122 6.24 0.92 6.82
C ALA A 122 6.00 0.27 5.44
N ASP A 123 5.47 1.04 4.47
CA ASP A 123 5.27 0.62 3.09
C ASP A 123 6.60 0.26 2.40
N ARG A 124 7.61 1.14 2.50
CA ARG A 124 8.97 0.83 2.01
C ARG A 124 9.55 -0.44 2.61
N LYS A 125 9.33 -0.65 3.92
CA LYS A 125 9.80 -1.86 4.58
C LYS A 125 9.11 -3.10 4.00
N LEU A 126 7.79 -3.10 3.95
CA LEU A 126 7.01 -4.23 3.42
C LEU A 126 7.35 -4.50 1.94
N ARG A 127 7.55 -3.47 1.12
CA ARG A 127 8.04 -3.62 -0.26
C ARG A 127 9.40 -4.32 -0.30
N GLY A 128 10.35 -3.88 0.54
CA GLY A 128 11.66 -4.52 0.65
C GLY A 128 11.56 -5.98 1.07
N ASP A 129 10.70 -6.28 2.03
CA ASP A 129 10.47 -7.65 2.51
C ASP A 129 9.87 -8.53 1.40
N LEU A 130 8.94 -7.99 0.60
CA LEU A 130 8.32 -8.66 -0.55
C LEU A 130 9.20 -8.73 -1.81
N GLY A 131 10.39 -8.11 -1.81
CA GLY A 131 11.27 -8.05 -2.98
C GLY A 131 10.78 -7.11 -4.08
N LEU A 132 9.93 -6.13 -3.73
CA LEU A 132 9.47 -5.05 -4.60
C LEU A 132 10.38 -3.83 -4.49
N ASP A 133 10.35 -2.95 -5.49
CA ASP A 133 11.10 -1.69 -5.46
C ASP A 133 10.47 -0.70 -4.46
N PRO A 134 11.19 -0.27 -3.41
CA PRO A 134 10.69 0.71 -2.44
C PRO A 134 10.84 2.16 -2.90
N SER A 135 11.54 2.44 -4.01
CA SER A 135 11.87 3.80 -4.46
C SER A 135 10.67 4.61 -4.95
N GLU A 136 9.58 3.92 -5.30
CA GLU A 136 8.30 4.54 -5.71
C GLU A 136 7.54 5.16 -4.53
N VAL A 137 7.93 4.86 -3.28
CA VAL A 137 7.31 5.40 -2.07
C VAL A 137 8.12 6.62 -1.57
N PRO A 138 7.48 7.78 -1.32
CA PRO A 138 8.16 8.98 -0.84
C PRO A 138 8.98 8.77 0.44
N SER A 139 10.10 9.51 0.54
CA SER A 139 11.06 9.42 1.65
C SER A 139 10.58 10.08 2.91
#